data_AF-A0A0F9DE96-F1
#
_entry.id   AF-A0A0F9DE96-F1
#
_cell.length_a   1.000
_cell.length_b   1.000
_cell.length_c   1.000
_cell.angle_alpha   90.00
_cell.angle_beta   90.00
_cell.angle_gamma   90.00
#
_symmetry.space_group_name_H-M   'P 1'
#
loop_
_entity.id
_entity.type
_entity.pdbx_description
1 polymer ?
#
loop_
_entity_poly.entity_id
_entity_poly.type
_entity_poly.pdbx_seq_one_letter_code
_entity_poly.pdbx_strand_id
1 'polypeptide(L)'
;MEFNIIPDEEALSKCAWCHNHISDHMEVFGAGAKLKPDIDLSEYESHCIQISLVSEEKPIYMMVTTQGSEAKKDDKDCMFLFCSEECGKKLKNVWKKKSL
;
A
#
# COMPACT_ATOMS: atom_id res chain seq x y z
N MET A 1 -9.62 -10.75 -9.29
CA MET A 1 -8.91 -9.55 -9.76
C MET A 1 -7.44 -9.93 -9.78
N GLU A 2 -6.73 -9.71 -10.87
CA GLU A 2 -5.30 -10.01 -10.93
C GLU A 2 -4.51 -8.72 -10.64
N PHE A 3 -3.55 -8.81 -9.72
CA PHE A 3 -2.68 -7.69 -9.36
C PHE A 3 -1.26 -7.97 -9.86
N ASN A 4 -0.59 -6.91 -10.29
CA ASN A 4 0.80 -7.03 -10.72
C ASN A 4 1.69 -7.06 -9.47
N ILE A 5 2.39 -8.18 -9.27
CA ILE A 5 3.48 -8.27 -8.29
C ILE A 5 4.63 -7.40 -8.79
N ILE A 6 5.17 -6.58 -7.89
CA ILE A 6 6.33 -5.73 -8.15
C ILE A 6 7.49 -6.15 -7.23
N PRO A 7 8.76 -5.97 -7.65
CA PRO A 7 9.89 -6.27 -6.80
C PRO A 7 9.89 -5.45 -5.51
N ASP A 8 10.31 -6.06 -4.40
CA ASP A 8 10.35 -5.39 -3.09
C ASP A 8 11.22 -4.13 -3.12
N GLU A 9 12.38 -4.17 -3.81
CA GLU A 9 13.25 -3.00 -3.97
C GLU A 9 12.51 -1.82 -4.61
N GLU A 10 11.68 -2.08 -5.62
CA GLU A 10 10.89 -1.03 -6.28
C GLU A 10 9.79 -0.49 -5.37
N ALA A 11 9.07 -1.36 -4.67
CA ALA A 11 7.99 -0.97 -3.78
C ALA A 11 8.48 -0.19 -2.55
N LEU A 12 9.64 -0.60 -2.00
CA LEU A 12 10.21 -0.02 -0.78
C LEU A 12 10.97 1.28 -1.05
N SER A 13 11.49 1.47 -2.27
CA SER A 13 12.20 2.70 -2.67
C SER A 13 11.30 3.77 -3.27
N LYS A 14 9.97 3.59 -3.30
CA LYS A 14 9.04 4.55 -3.89
C LYS A 14 7.88 4.87 -2.96
N CYS A 15 7.52 6.16 -2.90
CA CYS A 15 6.30 6.60 -2.23
C CYS A 15 5.07 5.99 -2.91
N ALA A 16 4.24 5.29 -2.14
CA ALA A 16 3.03 4.63 -2.62
C ALA A 16 2.04 5.60 -3.29
N TRP A 17 2.11 6.91 -3.00
CA TRP A 17 1.18 7.90 -3.56
C TRP A 17 1.74 8.70 -4.75
N CYS A 18 2.97 9.22 -4.66
CA CYS A 18 3.56 10.09 -5.69
C CYS A 18 4.69 9.43 -6.49
N HIS A 19 5.10 8.22 -6.12
CA HIS A 19 6.21 7.46 -6.71
C HIS A 19 7.58 8.16 -6.68
N ASN A 20 7.72 9.27 -5.94
CA ASN A 20 9.02 9.83 -5.64
C ASN A 20 9.87 8.79 -4.91
N HIS A 21 11.16 8.78 -5.22
CA HIS A 21 12.11 7.89 -4.58
C HIS A 21 12.20 8.17 -3.07
N ILE A 22 12.16 7.10 -2.27
CA ILE A 22 12.41 7.09 -0.84
C ILE A 22 13.83 6.55 -0.65
N SER A 23 14.73 7.38 -0.13
CA SER A 23 16.10 6.98 0.20
C SER A 23 16.23 6.67 1.68
N ASP A 24 17.24 5.88 2.04
CA ASP A 24 17.56 5.48 3.43
C ASP A 24 17.79 6.66 4.39
N HIS A 25 18.06 7.86 3.89
CA HIS A 25 18.29 9.07 4.70
C HIS A 25 17.03 9.91 4.95
N MET A 26 15.87 9.49 4.45
CA MET A 26 14.61 10.21 4.63
C MET A 26 13.71 9.53 5.65
N GLU A 27 12.94 10.33 6.38
CA GLU A 27 11.86 9.81 7.20
C GLU A 27 10.80 9.17 6.30
N VAL A 28 10.40 7.95 6.65
CA VAL A 28 9.40 7.18 5.94
C VAL A 28 8.16 7.03 6.80
N PHE A 29 7.01 7.36 6.23
CA PHE A 29 5.75 7.29 6.93
C PHE A 29 5.01 6.03 6.49
N GLY A 30 4.80 5.11 7.44
CA GLY A 30 4.01 3.89 7.21
C GLY A 30 2.53 4.11 7.51
N ALA A 31 1.63 3.52 6.71
CA ALA A 31 0.24 3.38 7.09
C ALA A 31 -0.29 1.98 6.76
N GLY A 32 -0.99 1.36 7.70
CA GLY A 32 -1.73 0.12 7.46
C GLY A 32 -3.17 0.40 7.08
N ALA A 33 -3.72 -0.43 6.19
CA ALA A 33 -5.14 -0.42 5.87
C ALA A 33 -5.76 -1.82 5.99
N LYS A 34 -7.05 -1.83 6.29
CA LYS A 34 -7.90 -3.01 6.23
C LYS A 34 -8.70 -2.95 4.94
N LEU A 35 -8.73 -4.06 4.23
CA LEU A 35 -9.51 -4.19 3.00
C LEU A 35 -10.95 -4.55 3.36
N LYS A 36 -11.87 -4.38 2.39
CA LYS A 36 -13.21 -4.91 2.59
C LYS A 36 -13.20 -6.44 2.57
N PRO A 37 -14.17 -7.09 3.24
CA PRO A 37 -14.22 -8.54 3.36
C PRO A 37 -14.35 -9.33 2.04
N ASP A 38 -14.81 -8.68 0.96
CA ASP A 38 -14.97 -9.29 -0.35
C ASP A 38 -13.70 -9.22 -1.22
N ILE A 39 -12.63 -8.58 -0.73
CA ILE A 39 -11.33 -8.56 -1.39
C ILE A 39 -10.44 -9.62 -0.74
N ASP A 40 -10.12 -10.67 -1.51
CA ASP A 40 -9.15 -11.69 -1.13
C ASP A 40 -7.79 -11.41 -1.77
N LEU A 41 -6.75 -11.29 -0.94
CA LEU A 41 -5.36 -11.11 -1.35
C LEU A 41 -4.46 -12.27 -0.90
N SER A 42 -5.02 -13.42 -0.49
CA SER A 42 -4.22 -14.53 0.03
C SER A 42 -3.13 -15.02 -0.94
N GLU A 43 -3.38 -14.95 -2.26
CA GLU A 43 -2.39 -15.30 -3.29
C GLU A 43 -1.20 -14.33 -3.37
N TYR A 44 -1.33 -13.14 -2.78
CA TYR A 44 -0.33 -12.07 -2.82
C TYR A 44 0.31 -11.84 -1.46
N GLU A 45 0.04 -12.65 -0.43
CA GLU A 45 0.72 -12.53 0.86
C GLU A 45 2.25 -12.55 0.69
N SER A 46 2.95 -11.72 1.46
CA SER A 46 4.41 -11.52 1.35
C SER A 46 4.88 -10.91 0.02
N HIS A 47 3.97 -10.45 -0.85
CA HIS A 47 4.31 -9.73 -2.06
C HIS A 47 3.96 -8.25 -1.96
N CYS A 48 4.76 -7.44 -2.64
CA CYS A 48 4.39 -6.09 -3.02
C CYS A 48 3.57 -6.15 -4.31
N ILE A 49 2.42 -5.47 -4.33
CA ILE A 49 1.56 -5.40 -5.50
C ILE A 49 1.26 -3.96 -5.90
N GLN A 50 1.00 -3.78 -7.18
CA GLN A 50 0.51 -2.54 -7.75
C GLN A 50 -1.01 -2.61 -7.92
N ILE A 51 -1.73 -1.65 -7.34
CA ILE A 51 -3.17 -1.47 -7.54
C ILE A 51 -3.45 -0.17 -8.29
N SER A 52 -4.52 -0.13 -9.09
CA SER A 52 -4.96 1.09 -9.77
C SER A 52 -6.11 1.73 -9.00
N LEU A 53 -5.96 3.00 -8.64
CA LEU A 53 -7.07 3.78 -8.12
C LEU A 53 -7.90 4.31 -9.29
N VAL A 54 -9.09 3.74 -9.49
CA VAL A 54 -10.02 4.13 -10.58
C VAL A 54 -10.32 5.63 -10.59
N SER A 55 -10.27 6.32 -9.44
CA SER A 55 -10.50 7.77 -9.34
C SER A 55 -9.33 8.66 -9.74
N GLU A 56 -8.10 8.13 -9.77
CA GLU A 56 -6.88 8.95 -9.89
C GLU A 56 -5.99 8.54 -11.09
N GLU A 57 -6.46 7.59 -11.92
CA GLU A 57 -5.77 7.05 -13.10
C GLU A 57 -4.27 6.77 -12.89
N LYS A 58 -3.90 6.37 -11.67
CA LYS A 58 -2.52 6.13 -11.29
C LYS A 58 -2.35 4.84 -10.48
N PRO A 59 -1.17 4.20 -10.58
CA PRO A 59 -0.84 3.08 -9.73
C PRO A 59 -0.58 3.54 -8.30
N ILE A 60 -0.76 2.61 -7.35
CA ILE A 60 -0.39 2.70 -5.95
C ILE A 60 0.33 1.41 -5.59
N TYR A 61 1.46 1.53 -4.89
CA TYR A 61 2.21 0.39 -4.39
C TYR A 61 1.76 0.01 -2.99
N MET A 62 1.59 -1.29 -2.77
CA MET A 62 1.03 -1.84 -1.55
C MET A 62 1.76 -3.11 -1.17
N MET A 63 2.10 -3.26 0.11
CA MET A 63 2.63 -4.52 0.65
C MET A 63 1.49 -5.31 1.28
N VAL A 64 1.29 -6.56 0.85
CA VAL A 64 0.27 -7.42 1.43
C VAL A 64 0.82 -8.08 2.69
N THR A 65 0.09 -7.92 3.80
CA THR A 65 0.53 -8.47 5.08
C THR A 65 0.35 -9.98 5.09
N THR A 66 1.37 -10.70 5.55
CA THR A 66 1.30 -12.15 5.70
C THR A 66 0.80 -12.55 7.09
N GLN A 67 0.24 -13.75 7.20
CA GLN A 67 -0.13 -14.35 8.47
C GLN A 67 1.02 -14.34 9.48
N GLY A 68 0.71 -13.99 10.73
CA GLY A 68 1.70 -13.93 11.82
C GLY A 68 2.53 -12.64 11.90
N SER A 69 2.47 -11.77 10.89
CA SER A 69 3.08 -10.43 10.94
C SER A 69 2.41 -9.54 12.02
N GLU A 70 3.15 -8.57 12.55
CA GLU A 70 2.60 -7.59 13.52
C GLU A 70 1.44 -6.79 12.91
N ALA A 71 1.59 -6.36 11.66
CA ALA A 71 0.52 -5.65 10.95
C ALA A 71 -0.76 -6.48 10.83
N LYS A 72 -0.65 -7.79 10.56
CA LYS A 72 -1.83 -8.66 10.51
C LYS A 72 -2.48 -8.86 11.88
N LYS A 73 -1.68 -8.94 12.95
CA LYS A 73 -2.18 -8.96 14.34
C LYS A 73 -2.95 -7.69 14.70
N ASP A 74 -2.57 -6.56 14.10
CA ASP A 74 -3.25 -5.26 14.21
C ASP A 74 -4.39 -5.07 13.19
N ASP A 75 -4.88 -6.17 12.60
CA ASP A 75 -6.01 -6.19 11.67
C ASP A 75 -5.77 -5.30 10.42
N LYS A 76 -4.51 -5.27 9.94
CA LYS A 76 -4.10 -4.64 8.69
C LYS A 76 -3.82 -5.72 7.65
N ASP A 77 -4.50 -5.62 6.51
CA ASP A 77 -4.31 -6.52 5.36
C ASP A 77 -3.19 -6.04 4.43
N CYS A 78 -2.87 -4.74 4.52
CA CYS A 78 -1.85 -4.14 3.70
C CYS A 78 -1.18 -2.96 4.37
N MET A 79 0.01 -2.63 3.89
CA MET A 79 0.82 -1.50 4.31
C MET A 79 1.19 -0.62 3.11
N PHE A 80 1.43 0.66 3.39
CA PHE A 80 1.90 1.67 2.44
C PHE A 80 3.07 2.44 3.02
N LEU A 81 3.99 2.87 2.16
CA LEU A 81 5.09 3.77 2.52
C LEU A 81 4.91 5.13 1.83
N PHE A 82 5.17 6.21 2.56
CA PHE A 82 5.07 7.56 2.03
C PHE A 82 6.33 8.36 2.33
N CYS A 83 6.71 9.22 1.39
CA CYS A 83 7.77 10.20 1.58
C CYS A 83 7.34 11.41 2.44
N SER A 84 6.05 11.53 2.77
CA SER A 84 5.52 12.59 3.63
C SER A 84 4.16 12.21 4.22
N GLU A 85 3.81 12.80 5.37
CA GLU A 85 2.46 12.67 5.92
C GLU A 85 1.37 13.15 4.95
N GLU A 86 1.67 14.15 4.12
CA GLU A 86 0.73 14.70 3.13
C GLU A 86 0.32 13.63 2.11
N CYS A 87 1.28 12.84 1.63
CA CYS A 87 1.01 11.71 0.73
C CYS A 87 0.08 10.68 1.38
N GLY A 88 0.32 10.33 2.64
CA GLY A 88 -0.55 9.44 3.41
C GLY A 88 -1.97 10.01 3.59
N LYS A 89 -2.09 11.31 3.90
CA LYS A 89 -3.39 12.01 4.01
C LYS A 89 -4.15 12.01 2.69
N LYS A 90 -3.47 12.22 1.55
CA LYS A 90 -4.08 12.15 0.21
C LYS A 90 -4.63 10.76 -0.10
N LEU A 91 -3.83 9.70 0.12
CA LEU A 91 -4.31 8.33 -0.09
C LEU A 91 -5.51 8.02 0.81
N LYS A 92 -5.43 8.36 2.11
CA LYS A 92 -6.53 8.14 3.07
C LYS A 92 -7.82 8.84 2.65
N ASN A 93 -7.72 10.03 2.08
CA ASN A 93 -8.89 10.78 1.60
C ASN A 93 -9.54 10.11 0.40
N VAL A 94 -8.75 9.56 -0.53
CA VAL A 94 -9.29 8.78 -1.65
C VAL A 94 -9.94 7.49 -1.15
N TRP A 95 -9.26 6.78 -0.24
CA TRP A 95 -9.74 5.54 0.35
C TRP A 95 -11.06 5.71 1.11
N LYS A 96 -11.26 6.83 1.82
CA LYS A 96 -12.52 7.15 2.50
C LYS A 96 -13.66 7.51 1.55
N LYS A 97 -13.36 8.14 0.42
CA LYS A 97 -14.38 8.59 -0.56
C LYS A 97 -14.95 7.44 -1.37
N LYS A 98 -14.18 6.37 -1.52
CA LYS A 98 -14.59 5.14 -2.19
C LYS A 98 -14.07 4.00 -1.33
N SER A 99 -14.84 3.60 -0.32
CA SER A 99 -14.61 2.30 0.30
C SER A 99 -14.61 1.29 -0.84
N LEU A 100 -13.43 0.77 -1.18
CA LEU A 100 -13.19 -0.35 -2.08
C LEU A 100 -13.58 -1.61 -1.37
#